data_AF-A0A661EL76-F1
#
_entry.id   AF-A0A661EL76-F1
#
_cell.length_a   1.000
_cell.length_b   1.000
_cell.length_c   1.000
_cell.angle_alpha   90.00
_cell.angle_beta   90.00
_cell.angle_gamma   90.00
#
_symmetry.space_group_name_H-M   'P 1'
#
loop_
_entity.id
_entity.type
_entity.pdbx_description
1 polymer ?
#
loop_
_entity_poly.entity_id
_entity_poly.type
_entity_poly.pdbx_seq_one_letter_code
_entity_poly.pdbx_strand_id
1 'polypeptide(L)'
;MSQLNAYPEAKELLNFIDRSPSPWHAAANMAEQLTAAGYQQLDESEPWSLQPGSGYFVIRDESSLIAFQLGTETPASSGFSLIGAHTDSPGLRVKPNPAIENKDLVRIGVEVYGGPILATFVDRDLGLAGRLVYRDQGQLATRLVRFPTPIMRIPSLAIHMDRQVNTKGLLLDKQTQLPPLLGAADELPGQQQFRQLLADQAEIEPDQILSWELNLFDSQPGSFYGPAGEFIANGQLDNLASCHAG
;
A
#
# COMPACT_ATOMS: atom_id res chain seq x y z
N MET A 1 15.52 14.81 -26.54
CA MET A 1 14.63 13.64 -26.73
C MET A 1 15.29 12.51 -25.97
N SER A 2 14.80 12.28 -24.75
CA SER A 2 15.62 11.87 -23.60
C SER A 2 15.79 10.36 -23.45
N GLN A 3 16.89 9.97 -22.80
CA GLN A 3 17.26 8.60 -22.41
C GLN A 3 16.18 7.83 -21.61
N LEU A 4 15.05 8.47 -21.25
CA LEU A 4 13.90 7.82 -20.59
C LEU A 4 13.25 6.71 -21.44
N ASN A 5 13.46 6.70 -22.76
CA ASN A 5 13.02 5.60 -23.63
C ASN A 5 13.98 4.40 -23.65
N ALA A 6 15.13 4.46 -22.96
CA ALA A 6 16.14 3.40 -23.00
C ALA A 6 15.86 2.23 -22.04
N TYR A 7 14.95 2.39 -21.07
CA TYR A 7 14.67 1.39 -20.03
C TYR A 7 13.15 1.20 -19.82
N PRO A 8 12.43 0.61 -20.79
CA PRO A 8 10.97 0.44 -20.70
C PRO A 8 10.56 -0.40 -19.49
N GLU A 9 11.29 -1.47 -19.15
CA GLU A 9 10.97 -2.36 -18.04
C GLU A 9 11.10 -1.66 -16.68
N ALA A 10 12.10 -0.78 -16.54
CA ALA A 10 12.28 0.01 -15.32
C ALA A 10 11.15 1.04 -15.16
N LYS A 11 10.67 1.62 -16.26
CA LYS A 11 9.53 2.54 -16.24
C LYS A 11 8.23 1.81 -15.90
N GLU A 12 8.04 0.61 -16.44
CA GLU A 12 6.90 -0.26 -16.12
C GLU A 12 6.91 -0.65 -14.64
N LEU A 13 8.08 -1.01 -14.09
CA LEU A 13 8.25 -1.29 -12.67
C LEU A 13 7.86 -0.07 -11.80
N LEU A 14 8.33 1.13 -12.13
CA LEU A 14 7.97 2.33 -11.37
C LEU A 14 6.46 2.58 -11.42
N ASN A 15 5.83 2.45 -12.60
CA ASN A 15 4.38 2.58 -12.75
C ASN A 15 3.61 1.50 -11.96
N PHE A 16 4.13 0.26 -11.93
CA PHE A 16 3.57 -0.82 -11.15
C PHE A 16 3.54 -0.45 -9.66
N ILE A 17 4.69 -0.03 -9.12
CA ILE A 17 4.81 0.33 -7.71
C ILE A 17 3.94 1.55 -7.37
N ASP A 18 3.94 2.59 -8.22
CA ASP A 18 3.14 3.80 -7.98
C ASP A 18 1.62 3.53 -8.01
N ARG A 19 1.18 2.44 -8.64
CA ARG A 19 -0.21 1.96 -8.64
C ARG A 19 -0.51 1.01 -7.47
N SER A 20 0.49 0.62 -6.70
CA SER A 20 0.40 -0.41 -5.66
C SER A 20 0.81 0.11 -4.27
N PRO A 21 0.18 1.18 -3.73
CA PRO A 21 0.58 1.78 -2.45
C PRO A 21 0.28 0.92 -1.22
N SER A 22 -0.42 -0.22 -1.37
CA SER A 22 -0.72 -1.19 -0.32
C SER A 22 -0.67 -2.62 -0.87
N PRO A 23 -0.58 -3.65 -0.01
CA PRO A 23 -0.65 -5.05 -0.45
C PRO A 23 -1.92 -5.35 -1.26
N TRP A 24 -3.06 -4.80 -0.83
CA TRP A 24 -4.33 -4.92 -1.56
C TRP A 24 -4.32 -4.28 -2.95
N HIS A 25 -3.68 -3.12 -3.10
CA HIS A 25 -3.51 -2.49 -4.41
C HIS A 25 -2.48 -3.23 -5.28
N ALA A 26 -1.46 -3.87 -4.68
CA ALA A 26 -0.52 -4.73 -5.39
C ALA A 26 -1.22 -5.95 -5.99
N ALA A 27 -2.00 -6.68 -5.18
CA ALA A 27 -2.77 -7.82 -5.63
C ALA A 27 -3.80 -7.44 -6.71
N ALA A 28 -4.53 -6.34 -6.53
CA ALA A 28 -5.48 -5.84 -7.53
C ALA A 28 -4.79 -5.46 -8.85
N ASN A 29 -3.66 -4.76 -8.79
CA ASN A 29 -2.89 -4.37 -9.98
C ASN A 29 -2.34 -5.60 -10.73
N MET A 30 -1.85 -6.62 -10.02
CA MET A 30 -1.42 -7.89 -10.64
C MET A 30 -2.61 -8.65 -11.25
N ALA A 31 -3.76 -8.68 -10.58
CA ALA A 31 -4.98 -9.31 -11.09
C ALA A 31 -5.46 -8.67 -12.39
N GLU A 32 -5.44 -7.33 -12.48
CA GLU A 32 -5.75 -6.60 -13.71
C GLU A 32 -4.81 -7.00 -14.86
N GLN A 33 -3.51 -7.06 -14.60
CA GLN A 33 -2.51 -7.43 -15.61
C GLN A 33 -2.65 -8.88 -16.06
N LEU A 34 -2.86 -9.82 -15.14
CA LEU A 34 -3.09 -11.24 -15.43
C LEU A 34 -4.36 -11.44 -16.25
N THR A 35 -5.44 -10.74 -15.89
CA THR A 35 -6.70 -10.77 -16.65
C THR A 35 -6.49 -10.23 -18.06
N ALA A 36 -5.75 -9.12 -18.21
CA ALA A 36 -5.39 -8.58 -19.53
C ALA A 36 -4.51 -9.53 -20.36
N ALA A 37 -3.70 -10.36 -19.70
CA ALA A 37 -2.90 -11.42 -20.31
C ALA A 37 -3.69 -12.71 -20.61
N GLY A 38 -4.99 -12.76 -20.30
CA GLY A 38 -5.88 -13.89 -20.59
C GLY A 38 -5.93 -14.96 -19.50
N TYR A 39 -5.39 -14.69 -18.31
CA TYR A 39 -5.53 -15.58 -17.17
C TYR A 39 -6.94 -15.49 -16.58
N GLN A 40 -7.43 -16.59 -16.04
CA GLN A 40 -8.76 -16.68 -15.44
C GLN A 40 -8.68 -16.64 -13.91
N GLN A 41 -9.44 -15.75 -13.29
CA GLN A 41 -9.59 -15.75 -11.84
C GLN A 41 -10.40 -16.96 -11.38
N LEU A 42 -9.89 -17.65 -10.37
CA LEU A 42 -10.57 -18.76 -9.69
C LEU A 42 -11.12 -18.29 -8.34
N ASP A 43 -12.29 -18.79 -7.97
CA ASP A 43 -12.86 -18.65 -6.63
C ASP A 43 -12.40 -19.84 -5.77
N GLU A 44 -11.71 -19.56 -4.67
CA GLU A 44 -11.18 -20.60 -3.78
C GLU A 44 -12.26 -21.37 -3.00
N SER A 45 -13.50 -20.88 -3.00
CA SER A 45 -14.65 -21.54 -2.37
C SER A 45 -15.34 -22.56 -3.28
N GLU A 46 -15.03 -22.54 -4.58
CA GLU A 46 -15.69 -23.37 -5.60
C GLU A 46 -14.75 -24.48 -6.12
N PRO A 47 -15.29 -25.62 -6.59
CA PRO A 47 -14.49 -26.63 -7.26
C PRO A 47 -13.97 -26.10 -8.61
N TRP A 48 -12.68 -26.29 -8.87
CA TRP A 48 -12.03 -25.79 -10.09
C TRP A 48 -12.12 -26.80 -11.24
N SER A 49 -12.49 -26.31 -12.43
CA SER A 49 -12.38 -27.03 -13.69
C SER A 49 -11.27 -26.42 -14.54
N LEU A 50 -10.11 -27.07 -14.54
CA LEU A 50 -8.89 -26.53 -15.18
C LEU A 50 -8.67 -27.17 -16.55
N GLN A 51 -8.21 -26.35 -17.50
CA GLN A 51 -7.87 -26.76 -18.86
C GLN A 51 -6.35 -26.75 -19.06
N PRO A 52 -5.73 -27.86 -19.52
CA PRO A 52 -4.31 -27.89 -19.86
C PRO A 52 -3.94 -26.76 -20.82
N GLY A 53 -2.80 -26.10 -20.57
CA GLY A 53 -2.35 -24.95 -21.37
C GLY A 53 -3.03 -23.62 -21.04
N SER A 54 -3.93 -23.56 -20.05
CA SER A 54 -4.58 -22.30 -19.62
C SER A 54 -3.91 -21.69 -18.38
N GLY A 55 -3.94 -20.36 -18.30
CA GLY A 55 -3.45 -19.58 -17.17
C GLY A 55 -4.57 -19.25 -16.18
N TYR A 56 -4.27 -19.36 -14.89
CA TYR A 56 -5.22 -19.10 -13.81
C TYR A 56 -4.58 -18.28 -12.69
N PHE A 57 -5.38 -17.59 -11.91
CA PHE A 57 -4.94 -17.02 -10.65
C PHE A 57 -6.02 -17.06 -9.58
N VAL A 58 -5.59 -17.06 -8.32
CA VAL A 58 -6.46 -16.98 -7.14
C VAL A 58 -5.95 -15.87 -6.23
N ILE A 59 -6.88 -15.15 -5.59
CA ILE A 59 -6.58 -14.11 -4.63
C ILE A 59 -7.15 -14.53 -3.28
N ARG A 60 -6.31 -14.47 -2.23
CA ARG A 60 -6.72 -14.71 -0.85
C ARG A 60 -6.52 -13.45 -0.03
N ASP A 61 -7.53 -13.12 0.77
CA ASP A 61 -7.58 -11.92 1.62
C ASP A 61 -7.34 -10.61 0.85
N GLU A 62 -7.60 -10.61 -0.47
CA GLU A 62 -7.38 -9.48 -1.38
C GLU A 62 -5.94 -8.95 -1.43
N SER A 63 -4.99 -9.57 -0.72
CA SER A 63 -3.62 -9.09 -0.50
C SER A 63 -2.55 -10.07 -0.99
N SER A 64 -2.91 -11.34 -1.16
CA SER A 64 -2.03 -12.40 -1.65
C SER A 64 -2.58 -12.98 -2.96
N LEU A 65 -1.72 -13.15 -3.96
CA LEU A 65 -2.08 -13.68 -5.26
C LEU A 65 -1.18 -14.87 -5.62
N ILE A 66 -1.77 -15.93 -6.14
CA ILE A 66 -1.06 -17.03 -6.78
C ILE A 66 -1.53 -17.10 -8.23
N ALA A 67 -0.61 -16.91 -9.17
CA ALA A 67 -0.83 -17.17 -10.59
C ALA A 67 -0.11 -18.44 -11.01
N PHE A 68 -0.70 -19.20 -11.92
CA PHE A 68 -0.06 -20.39 -12.49
C PHE A 68 -0.50 -20.64 -13.92
N GLN A 69 0.44 -21.14 -14.73
CA GLN A 69 0.20 -21.64 -16.07
C GLN A 69 0.11 -23.17 -16.01
N LEU A 70 -1.05 -23.75 -16.32
CA LEU A 70 -1.20 -25.19 -16.28
C LEU A 70 -0.50 -25.84 -17.48
N GLY A 71 0.44 -26.75 -17.23
CA GLY A 71 1.10 -27.54 -18.26
C GLY A 71 0.18 -28.58 -18.92
N THR A 72 0.71 -29.33 -19.88
CA THR A 72 -0.01 -30.42 -20.55
C THR A 72 0.21 -31.78 -19.90
N GLU A 73 1.26 -31.92 -19.08
CA GLU A 73 1.57 -33.12 -18.32
C GLU A 73 1.07 -33.00 -16.88
N THR A 74 0.94 -34.13 -16.19
CA THR A 74 0.51 -34.12 -14.79
C THR A 74 1.61 -33.58 -13.88
N PRO A 75 1.28 -32.86 -12.78
CA PRO A 75 2.30 -32.40 -11.84
C PRO A 75 3.16 -33.53 -11.25
N ALA A 76 2.63 -34.76 -11.16
CA ALA A 76 3.37 -35.92 -10.69
C ALA A 76 4.52 -36.35 -11.64
N SER A 77 4.39 -36.04 -12.93
CA SER A 77 5.41 -36.35 -13.94
C SER A 77 6.33 -35.17 -14.24
N SER A 78 5.81 -33.92 -14.20
CA SER A 78 6.56 -32.73 -14.61
C SER A 78 7.01 -31.81 -13.47
N GLY A 79 6.47 -31.99 -12.26
CA GLY A 79 6.73 -31.11 -11.12
C GLY A 79 6.18 -29.69 -11.27
N PHE A 80 6.70 -28.76 -10.46
CA PHE A 80 6.35 -27.34 -10.45
C PHE A 80 7.60 -26.48 -10.62
N SER A 81 7.50 -25.42 -11.42
CA SER A 81 8.47 -24.31 -11.43
C SER A 81 7.86 -23.14 -10.69
N LEU A 82 8.47 -22.72 -9.58
CA LEU A 82 7.89 -21.75 -8.65
C LEU A 82 8.82 -20.55 -8.48
N ILE A 83 8.22 -19.36 -8.53
CA ILE A 83 8.82 -18.10 -8.12
C ILE A 83 7.97 -17.56 -6.96
N GLY A 84 8.62 -17.03 -5.93
CA GLY A 84 7.97 -16.44 -4.76
C GLY A 84 8.46 -15.03 -4.51
N ALA A 85 7.53 -14.12 -4.24
CA ALA A 85 7.74 -12.75 -3.81
C ALA A 85 6.72 -12.38 -2.72
N HIS A 86 6.72 -11.14 -2.25
CA HIS A 86 5.72 -10.67 -1.28
C HIS A 86 5.22 -9.26 -1.63
N THR A 87 3.93 -9.02 -1.38
CA THR A 87 3.21 -7.81 -1.77
C THR A 87 3.27 -6.69 -0.74
N ASP A 88 3.78 -6.98 0.45
CA ASP A 88 3.90 -6.02 1.54
C ASP A 88 5.28 -5.37 1.59
N SER A 89 5.31 -4.16 2.15
CA SER A 89 6.53 -3.44 2.48
C SER A 89 6.45 -2.93 3.93
N PRO A 90 7.59 -2.83 4.65
CA PRO A 90 7.61 -2.20 5.97
C PRO A 90 7.08 -0.76 5.92
N GLY A 91 6.32 -0.36 6.93
CA GLY A 91 5.68 0.97 6.94
C GLY A 91 4.87 1.28 8.18
N LEU A 92 3.95 2.24 8.04
CA LEU A 92 3.07 2.70 9.11
C LEU A 92 1.62 2.37 8.74
N ARG A 93 0.93 1.61 9.59
CA ARG A 93 -0.50 1.27 9.43
C ARG A 93 -1.35 2.05 10.40
N VAL A 94 -2.57 2.43 10.00
CA VAL A 94 -3.51 3.16 10.84
C VAL A 94 -4.11 2.22 11.88
N LYS A 95 -4.13 2.63 13.15
CA LYS A 95 -4.76 1.85 14.22
C LYS A 95 -6.28 1.78 14.06
N PRO A 96 -6.97 0.80 14.69
CA PRO A 96 -8.44 0.72 14.65
C PRO A 96 -9.15 1.94 15.27
N ASN A 97 -8.58 2.52 16.33
CA ASN A 97 -9.04 3.76 16.95
C ASN A 97 -7.92 4.81 16.85
N PRO A 98 -7.76 5.47 15.69
CA PRO A 98 -6.56 6.23 15.41
C PRO A 98 -6.63 7.68 15.88
N ALA A 99 -7.81 8.30 16.03
CA ALA A 99 -7.85 9.73 16.32
C ALA A 99 -7.22 10.06 17.68
N ILE A 100 -6.21 10.92 17.65
CA ILE A 100 -5.56 11.52 18.81
C ILE A 100 -5.75 13.02 18.70
N GLU A 101 -6.66 13.55 19.50
CA GLU A 101 -6.96 14.98 19.54
C GLU A 101 -6.13 15.66 20.63
N ASN A 102 -5.43 16.72 20.25
CA ASN A 102 -4.70 17.58 21.17
C ASN A 102 -5.01 19.03 20.86
N LYS A 103 -5.84 19.67 21.69
CA LYS A 103 -6.26 21.08 21.58
C LYS A 103 -6.82 21.40 20.19
N ASP A 104 -5.96 21.90 19.30
CA ASP A 104 -6.31 22.47 18.01
C ASP A 104 -5.92 21.54 16.84
N LEU A 105 -5.43 20.32 17.11
CA LEU A 105 -4.91 19.40 16.10
C LEU A 105 -5.48 17.99 16.24
N VAL A 106 -5.76 17.37 15.10
CA VAL A 106 -6.08 15.94 14.96
C VAL A 106 -4.86 15.21 14.41
N ARG A 107 -4.44 14.17 15.13
CA ARG A 107 -3.40 13.23 14.71
C ARG A 107 -3.96 11.85 14.53
N ILE A 108 -3.32 11.05 13.68
CA ILE A 108 -3.72 9.68 13.38
C ILE A 108 -2.70 8.73 13.99
N GLY A 109 -3.14 7.97 14.99
CA GLY A 109 -2.37 6.92 15.64
C GLY A 109 -2.04 5.82 14.64
N VAL A 110 -0.75 5.53 14.51
CA VAL A 110 -0.23 4.49 13.64
C VAL A 110 0.47 3.39 14.44
N GLU A 111 0.57 2.22 13.83
CA GLU A 111 1.41 1.10 14.25
C GLU A 111 2.55 0.88 13.26
N VAL A 112 3.68 0.40 13.76
CA VAL A 112 4.83 0.03 12.93
C VAL A 112 4.61 -1.37 12.40
N TYR A 113 4.58 -1.52 11.07
CA TYR A 113 4.50 -2.80 10.39
C TYR A 113 5.86 -3.15 9.79
N GLY A 114 6.38 -4.35 10.10
CA GLY A 114 7.71 -4.78 9.68
C GLY A 114 8.85 -4.03 10.38
N GLY A 115 10.01 -3.92 9.70
CA GLY A 115 11.21 -3.22 10.19
C GLY A 115 11.56 -1.96 9.40
N PRO A 116 10.68 -0.94 9.31
CA PRO A 116 10.97 0.26 8.53
C PRO A 116 12.04 1.14 9.20
N ILE A 117 12.76 1.89 8.38
CA ILE A 117 13.65 2.96 8.86
C ILE A 117 12.78 4.17 9.21
N LEU A 118 12.28 4.24 10.45
CA LEU A 118 11.27 5.23 10.87
C LEU A 118 11.64 6.68 10.55
N ALA A 119 12.93 7.03 10.63
CA ALA A 119 13.41 8.38 10.35
C ALA A 119 13.11 8.85 8.91
N THR A 120 12.94 7.93 7.94
CA THR A 120 12.67 8.31 6.54
C THR A 120 11.23 8.72 6.28
N PHE A 121 10.31 8.46 7.22
CA PHE A 121 8.89 8.86 7.14
C PHE A 121 8.64 10.28 7.63
N VAL A 122 9.59 10.85 8.39
CA VAL A 122 9.48 12.22 8.90
C VAL A 122 9.70 13.20 7.75
N ASP A 123 8.93 14.29 7.76
CA ASP A 123 8.96 15.34 6.76
C ASP A 123 8.67 14.88 5.32
N ARG A 124 7.97 13.76 5.17
CA ARG A 124 7.40 13.27 3.91
C ARG A 124 5.97 13.73 3.71
N ASP A 125 5.60 13.86 2.45
CA ASP A 125 4.23 14.13 2.02
C ASP A 125 3.50 12.79 1.92
N LEU A 126 2.72 12.44 2.95
CA LEU A 126 2.16 11.10 3.10
C LEU A 126 0.71 11.05 2.61
N GLY A 127 0.46 10.11 1.70
CA GLY A 127 -0.88 9.65 1.34
C GLY A 127 -1.35 8.51 2.24
N LEU A 128 -2.56 8.03 1.98
CA LEU A 128 -3.18 6.91 2.69
C LEU A 128 -3.80 5.94 1.69
N ALA A 129 -3.54 4.65 1.83
CA ALA A 129 -4.13 3.65 0.95
C ALA A 129 -4.39 2.33 1.69
N GLY A 130 -5.38 1.58 1.22
CA GLY A 130 -5.65 0.23 1.71
C GLY A 130 -7.08 -0.19 1.39
N ARG A 131 -7.72 -0.90 2.31
CA ARG A 131 -9.11 -1.33 2.15
C ARG A 131 -10.00 -0.92 3.33
N LEU A 132 -11.27 -0.70 3.02
CA LEU A 132 -12.34 -0.61 3.99
C LEU A 132 -13.15 -1.91 3.98
N VAL A 133 -13.60 -2.34 5.15
CA VAL A 133 -14.66 -3.34 5.29
C VAL A 133 -15.92 -2.61 5.70
N TYR A 134 -17.00 -2.77 4.94
CA TYR A 134 -18.24 -2.03 5.14
C TYR A 134 -19.47 -2.92 4.97
N ARG A 135 -20.61 -2.40 5.42
CA ARG A 135 -21.92 -3.04 5.26
C ARG A 135 -22.64 -2.44 4.07
N ASP A 136 -22.88 -3.25 3.04
CA ASP A 136 -23.68 -2.88 1.88
C ASP A 136 -24.98 -3.68 1.87
N GLN A 137 -26.12 -3.00 2.00
CA GLN A 137 -27.46 -3.61 2.03
C GLN A 137 -27.58 -4.85 2.96
N GLY A 138 -26.87 -4.81 4.10
CA GLY A 138 -26.85 -5.88 5.09
C GLY A 138 -25.73 -6.91 4.91
N GLN A 139 -25.08 -6.98 3.74
CA GLN A 139 -23.96 -7.87 3.44
C GLN A 139 -22.61 -7.22 3.77
N LEU A 140 -21.60 -8.06 4.03
CA LEU A 140 -20.22 -7.61 4.18
C LEU A 140 -19.61 -7.39 2.79
N ALA A 141 -18.96 -6.25 2.60
CA ALA A 141 -18.24 -5.91 1.39
C ALA A 141 -16.91 -5.22 1.73
N THR A 142 -16.01 -5.21 0.76
CA THR A 142 -14.71 -4.54 0.83
C THR A 142 -14.58 -3.50 -0.28
N ARG A 143 -13.81 -2.44 -0.03
CA ARG A 143 -13.53 -1.39 -1.04
C ARG A 143 -12.11 -0.89 -0.87
N LEU A 144 -11.35 -0.86 -1.96
CA LEU A 144 -10.05 -0.19 -1.99
C LEU A 144 -10.25 1.32 -1.88
N VAL A 145 -9.40 1.96 -1.08
CA VAL A 145 -9.35 3.42 -0.95
C VAL A 145 -7.92 3.90 -1.10
N ARG A 146 -7.76 5.03 -1.79
CA ARG A 146 -6.47 5.67 -2.00
C ARG A 146 -6.64 7.18 -2.02
N PHE A 147 -5.84 7.85 -1.21
CA PHE A 147 -5.64 9.30 -1.23
C PHE A 147 -4.29 9.58 -1.87
N PRO A 148 -4.23 9.84 -3.20
CA PRO A 148 -2.95 10.06 -3.90
C PRO A 148 -2.33 11.42 -3.57
N THR A 149 -3.13 12.39 -3.15
CA THR A 149 -2.64 13.68 -2.64
C THR A 149 -2.22 13.54 -1.18
N PRO A 150 -1.17 14.24 -0.75
CA PRO A 150 -0.73 14.17 0.65
C PRO A 150 -1.78 14.79 1.58
N ILE A 151 -2.23 13.98 2.54
CA ILE A 151 -3.20 14.37 3.56
C ILE A 151 -2.61 14.29 4.97
N MET A 152 -1.40 13.75 5.11
CA MET A 152 -0.75 13.53 6.40
C MET A 152 0.74 13.86 6.35
N ARG A 153 1.26 14.27 7.50
CA ARG A 153 2.70 14.55 7.66
C ARG A 153 3.15 14.26 9.09
N ILE A 154 4.33 13.65 9.24
CA ILE A 154 5.02 13.51 10.52
C ILE A 154 6.09 14.60 10.57
N PRO A 155 5.88 15.73 11.26
CA PRO A 155 6.84 16.84 11.26
C PRO A 155 8.03 16.55 12.19
N SER A 156 9.24 16.93 11.76
CA SER A 156 10.40 16.95 12.65
C SER A 156 10.25 18.00 13.76
N LEU A 157 10.80 17.70 14.94
CA LEU A 157 11.06 18.73 15.95
C LEU A 157 12.20 19.64 15.47
N ALA A 158 12.06 20.95 15.66
CA ALA A 158 13.09 21.90 15.26
C ALA A 158 14.43 21.60 15.97
N ILE A 159 15.54 21.67 15.20
CA ILE A 159 16.92 21.43 15.69
C ILE A 159 17.29 22.24 16.93
N HIS A 160 16.72 23.44 17.10
CA HIS A 160 16.95 24.29 18.26
C HIS A 160 16.45 23.67 19.58
N MET A 161 15.44 22.80 19.48
CA MET A 161 14.81 22.06 20.58
C MET A 161 15.34 20.63 20.70
N ASP A 162 15.92 20.05 19.64
CA ASP A 162 16.71 18.80 19.68
C ASP A 162 18.11 19.00 19.10
N ARG A 163 19.00 19.57 19.91
CA ARG A 163 20.38 19.89 19.48
C ARG A 163 21.25 18.65 19.26
N GLN A 164 20.78 17.46 19.63
CA GLN A 164 21.58 16.22 19.59
C GLN A 164 21.17 15.29 18.44
N VAL A 165 20.13 15.62 17.66
CA VAL A 165 19.62 14.76 16.57
C VAL A 165 20.71 14.35 15.56
N ASN A 166 21.64 15.25 15.22
CA ASN A 166 22.71 14.96 14.25
C ASN A 166 23.86 14.09 14.82
N THR A 167 23.94 13.91 16.14
CA THR A 167 24.98 13.10 16.79
C THR A 167 24.44 11.80 17.37
N LYS A 168 23.17 11.76 17.80
CA LYS A 168 22.50 10.58 18.35
C LYS A 168 21.56 9.89 17.34
N GLY A 169 21.25 10.54 16.23
CA GLY A 169 20.21 10.13 15.30
C GLY A 169 18.82 10.59 15.73
N LEU A 170 17.87 10.52 14.81
CA LEU A 170 16.46 10.82 15.06
C LEU A 170 15.80 9.65 15.78
N LEU A 171 15.73 9.74 17.11
CA LEU A 171 15.10 8.74 17.96
C LEU A 171 13.62 9.11 18.16
N LEU A 172 12.73 8.31 17.57
CA LEU A 172 11.29 8.52 17.63
C LEU A 172 10.63 7.57 18.62
N ASP A 173 9.87 8.11 19.56
CA ASP A 173 8.92 7.35 20.34
C ASP A 173 7.74 6.92 19.45
N LYS A 174 7.57 5.61 19.33
CA LYS A 174 6.61 5.01 18.40
C LYS A 174 5.16 5.37 18.70
N GLN A 175 4.85 5.73 19.95
CA GLN A 175 3.48 5.99 20.37
C GLN A 175 3.12 7.48 20.29
N THR A 176 4.07 8.36 20.62
CA THR A 176 3.80 9.80 20.84
C THR A 176 4.33 10.68 19.70
N GLN A 177 5.36 10.24 18.98
CA GLN A 177 6.05 11.01 17.95
C GLN A 177 5.84 10.50 16.51
N LEU A 178 5.40 9.26 16.31
CA LEU A 178 5.03 8.74 14.98
C LEU A 178 3.64 9.12 14.47
N PRO A 179 2.60 9.40 15.30
CA PRO A 179 1.29 9.78 14.77
C PRO A 179 1.37 11.03 13.88
N PRO A 180 1.10 10.92 12.55
CA PRO A 180 1.06 12.09 11.67
C PRO A 180 -0.04 13.07 12.06
N LEU A 181 0.19 14.34 11.72
CA LEU A 181 -0.85 15.35 11.66
C LEU A 181 -1.78 15.05 10.48
N LEU A 182 -3.08 15.09 10.71
CA LEU A 182 -4.11 15.04 9.65
C LEU A 182 -4.69 16.42 9.37
N GLY A 183 -5.05 17.16 10.42
CA GLY A 183 -5.73 18.45 10.28
C GLY A 183 -5.92 19.19 11.59
N ALA A 184 -6.63 20.31 11.53
CA ALA A 184 -7.05 21.05 12.70
C ALA A 184 -8.20 20.33 13.42
N ALA A 185 -8.28 20.47 14.74
CA ALA A 185 -9.48 20.11 15.47
C ALA A 185 -10.61 21.06 15.07
N ASP A 186 -11.84 20.52 15.00
CA ASP A 186 -13.06 21.26 14.67
C ASP A 186 -14.19 20.73 15.56
N GLU A 187 -15.42 21.24 15.41
CA GLU A 187 -16.59 20.81 16.19
C GLU A 187 -16.86 19.31 16.06
N LEU A 188 -16.54 18.72 14.90
CA LEU A 188 -16.64 17.28 14.68
C LEU A 188 -15.46 16.57 15.37
N PRO A 189 -15.68 15.58 16.27
CA PRO A 189 -14.59 14.81 16.87
C PRO A 189 -13.69 14.19 15.80
N GLY A 190 -12.37 14.19 16.02
CA GLY A 190 -11.35 13.73 15.08
C GLY A 190 -11.56 12.28 14.62
N GLN A 191 -12.13 11.42 15.45
CA GLN A 191 -12.51 10.06 15.03
C GLN A 191 -13.62 10.07 13.97
N GLN A 192 -14.59 10.97 14.12
CA GLN A 192 -15.67 11.16 13.15
C GLN A 192 -15.17 11.88 11.90
N GLN A 193 -14.27 12.87 12.04
CA GLN A 193 -13.60 13.52 10.89
C GLN A 193 -12.86 12.49 10.02
N PHE A 194 -12.04 11.63 10.64
CA PHE A 194 -11.28 10.61 9.91
C PHE A 194 -12.21 9.60 9.22
N ARG A 195 -13.27 9.15 9.92
CA ARG A 195 -14.26 8.23 9.34
C ARG A 195 -15.01 8.87 8.18
N GLN A 196 -15.42 10.13 8.29
CA GLN A 196 -16.07 10.88 7.21
C GLN A 196 -15.15 10.99 5.99
N LEU A 197 -13.88 11.33 6.19
CA LEU A 197 -12.88 11.40 5.12
C LEU A 197 -12.78 10.08 4.35
N LEU A 198 -12.74 8.94 5.05
CA LEU A 198 -12.71 7.61 4.42
C LEU A 198 -14.01 7.30 3.67
N ALA A 199 -15.16 7.66 4.26
CA ALA A 199 -16.47 7.44 3.68
C ALA A 199 -16.67 8.24 2.38
N ASP A 200 -16.27 9.51 2.39
CA ASP A 200 -16.31 10.40 1.22
C ASP A 200 -15.45 9.85 0.08
N GLN A 201 -14.20 9.45 0.38
CA GLN A 201 -13.29 8.86 -0.60
C GLN A 201 -13.79 7.52 -1.16
N ALA A 202 -14.54 6.79 -0.36
CA ALA A 202 -15.10 5.50 -0.70
C ALA A 202 -16.50 5.61 -1.29
N GLU A 203 -17.12 6.79 -1.37
CA GLU A 203 -18.51 7.00 -1.83
C GLU A 203 -19.52 6.08 -1.09
N ILE A 204 -19.43 6.05 0.24
CA ILE A 204 -20.34 5.31 1.13
C ILE A 204 -20.70 6.18 2.36
N GLU A 205 -21.69 5.77 3.14
CA GLU A 205 -22.01 6.45 4.40
C GLU A 205 -21.02 6.09 5.52
N PRO A 206 -20.63 7.03 6.39
CA PRO A 206 -19.69 6.80 7.50
C PRO A 206 -20.06 5.62 8.41
N ASP A 207 -21.36 5.44 8.67
CA ASP A 207 -21.90 4.39 9.54
C ASP A 207 -21.88 3.00 8.88
N GLN A 208 -21.66 2.92 7.55
CA GLN A 208 -21.46 1.65 6.87
C GLN A 208 -20.08 1.06 7.14
N ILE A 209 -19.07 1.88 7.46
CA ILE A 209 -17.69 1.42 7.68
C ILE A 209 -17.63 0.60 8.97
N LEU A 210 -17.23 -0.67 8.87
CA LEU A 210 -17.08 -1.59 9.99
C LEU A 210 -15.64 -1.60 10.51
N SER A 211 -14.67 -1.66 9.60
CA SER A 211 -13.24 -1.59 9.91
C SER A 211 -12.44 -1.11 8.69
N TRP A 212 -11.14 -0.93 8.89
CA TRP A 212 -10.22 -0.54 7.84
C TRP A 212 -8.85 -1.16 8.08
N GLU A 213 -8.12 -1.33 6.99
CA GLU A 213 -6.70 -1.63 7.00
C GLU A 213 -6.03 -0.70 6.01
N LEU A 214 -5.29 0.28 6.55
CA LEU A 214 -4.75 1.39 5.79
C LEU A 214 -3.29 1.58 6.15
N ASN A 215 -2.46 1.80 5.14
CA ASN A 215 -1.06 2.14 5.30
C ASN A 215 -0.79 3.53 4.73
N LEU A 216 0.06 4.26 5.43
CA LEU A 216 0.65 5.49 4.92
C LEU A 216 1.66 5.14 3.84
N PHE A 217 1.73 5.96 2.80
CA PHE A 217 2.71 5.81 1.73
C PHE A 217 3.24 7.20 1.32
N ASP A 218 4.48 7.26 0.82
CA ASP A 218 5.03 8.51 0.25
C ASP A 218 4.28 8.85 -1.05
N SER A 219 3.72 10.05 -1.13
CA SER A 219 3.02 10.53 -2.34
C SER A 219 3.98 10.89 -3.47
N GLN A 220 5.29 10.97 -3.20
CA GLN A 220 6.31 11.16 -4.22
C GLN A 220 6.35 9.95 -5.18
N PRO A 221 6.11 10.15 -6.49
CA PRO A 221 6.13 9.06 -7.46
C PRO A 221 7.55 8.52 -7.68
N GLY A 222 7.62 7.30 -8.20
CA GLY A 222 8.85 6.68 -8.66
C GLY A 222 9.58 7.54 -9.68
N SER A 223 10.92 7.55 -9.62
CA SER A 223 11.72 8.39 -10.52
C SER A 223 13.03 7.73 -10.95
N PHE A 224 13.52 8.16 -12.11
CA PHE A 224 14.91 7.93 -12.51
C PHE A 224 15.79 9.04 -11.95
N TYR A 225 17.00 8.71 -11.50
CA TYR A 225 17.98 9.68 -11.02
C TYR A 225 19.41 9.32 -11.46
N GLY A 226 20.34 10.25 -11.26
CA GLY A 226 21.70 10.19 -11.80
C GLY A 226 21.84 11.04 -13.07
N PRO A 227 23.04 11.55 -13.40
CA PRO A 227 23.25 12.42 -14.57
C PRO A 227 22.82 11.79 -15.91
N ALA A 228 22.79 10.46 -16.00
CA ALA A 228 22.34 9.71 -17.17
C ALA A 228 21.01 8.96 -16.93
N GLY A 229 20.34 9.18 -15.79
CA GLY A 229 19.14 8.43 -15.40
C GLY A 229 19.40 6.95 -15.16
N GLU A 230 20.61 6.61 -14.70
CA GLU A 230 21.08 5.23 -14.55
C GLU A 230 20.52 4.50 -13.31
N PHE A 231 19.82 5.21 -12.43
CA PHE A 231 19.23 4.65 -11.21
C PHE A 231 17.72 4.88 -11.14
N ILE A 232 17.02 4.03 -10.38
CA ILE A 232 15.61 4.18 -10.03
C ILE A 232 15.43 4.38 -8.52
N ALA A 233 14.44 5.18 -8.13
CA ALA A 233 14.05 5.38 -6.74
C ALA A 233 12.54 5.16 -6.58
N ASN A 234 12.17 4.30 -5.63
CA ASN A 234 10.80 4.12 -5.15
C ASN A 234 10.82 3.50 -3.74
N GLY A 235 9.83 3.82 -2.91
CA GLY A 235 9.75 3.38 -1.51
C GLY A 235 9.42 1.89 -1.30
N GLN A 236 8.91 1.19 -2.32
CA GLN A 236 8.45 -0.20 -2.19
C GLN A 236 9.16 -1.17 -3.16
N LEU A 237 10.38 -0.85 -3.59
CA LEU A 237 11.19 -1.76 -4.41
C LEU A 237 11.31 -3.14 -3.75
N ASP A 238 11.55 -3.15 -2.43
CA ASP A 238 11.41 -4.34 -1.58
C ASP A 238 9.92 -4.55 -1.20
N ASN A 239 9.20 -5.52 -1.75
CA ASN A 239 9.63 -6.50 -2.77
C ASN A 239 8.74 -6.48 -4.02
N LEU A 240 8.07 -5.36 -4.28
CA LEU A 240 7.24 -5.20 -5.46
C LEU A 240 8.05 -5.28 -6.76
N ALA A 241 9.36 -5.06 -6.71
CA ALA A 241 10.23 -5.36 -7.86
C ALA A 241 10.25 -6.84 -8.24
N SER A 242 10.26 -7.75 -7.26
CA SER A 242 10.18 -9.18 -7.53
C SER A 242 8.77 -9.61 -7.92
N CYS A 243 7.73 -8.96 -7.37
CA CYS A 243 6.34 -9.19 -7.82
C CYS A 243 6.13 -8.80 -9.28
N HIS A 244 6.71 -7.69 -9.72
CA HIS A 244 6.61 -7.24 -11.12
C HIS A 244 7.40 -8.14 -12.08
N ALA A 245 8.54 -8.68 -11.63
CA ALA A 245 9.41 -9.49 -12.46
C ALA A 245 8.96 -10.96 -12.60
N GLY A 246 8.17 -11.47 -11.65
CA GLY A 246 7.70 -12.86 -11.60
C GLY A 246 6.36 -13.04 -12.31
#